data_AF-A0A0G1P4G3-F1
#
_entry.id   AF-A0A0G1P4G3-F1
#
_cell.length_a   1.000
_cell.length_b   1.000
_cell.length_c   1.000
_cell.angle_alpha   90.00
_cell.angle_beta   90.00
_cell.angle_gamma   90.00
#
_symmetry.space_group_name_H-M   'P 1'
#
loop_
_entity.id
_entity.type
_entity.pdbx_description
1 polymer ?
#
loop_
_entity_poly.entity_id
_entity_poly.type
_entity_poly.pdbx_seq_one_letter_code
_entity_poly.pdbx_strand_id
1 'polypeptide(L)'
;MISLSFNLSPGLKSCLVKIDNFRSEILTTPLPPARLMELQWKATQGYLTAWGGRRAALDRIRQSWTTDLPAGTTPVLEYLDSPGLHPILQAAIAHLAFVPPYSYLVPQVYLHRRGYDCHGLVCIDEFWLKNRDTYSQLLTTNATSTSITQWVDFYAQAALYQYALTQRAVLAPSTESPKGLWSLSDRQKTLLTRLEAPGSSITNRQVQKLLKISQITASRDLSKMASLGLLFAHGHGRSVYYTRI
;
A
#
# COMPACT_ATOMS: atom_id res chain seq x y z
N MET A 1 29.98 -9.15 -6.32
CA MET A 1 28.61 -9.27 -6.85
C MET A 1 27.93 -10.40 -6.09
N ILE A 2 26.71 -10.20 -5.59
CA ILE A 2 25.95 -11.25 -4.88
C ILE A 2 25.62 -12.35 -5.88
N SER A 3 25.85 -13.61 -5.52
CA SER A 3 25.42 -14.74 -6.35
C SER A 3 23.91 -14.91 -6.24
N LEU A 4 23.17 -14.69 -7.33
CA LEU A 4 21.70 -14.75 -7.34
C LEU A 4 21.14 -16.16 -7.46
N SER A 5 21.96 -17.19 -7.30
CA SER A 5 21.51 -18.58 -7.41
C SER A 5 20.67 -19.03 -6.20
N PHE A 6 19.56 -19.70 -6.47
CA PHE A 6 18.71 -20.29 -5.43
C PHE A 6 18.03 -21.57 -5.92
N ASN A 7 17.60 -22.41 -4.97
CA ASN A 7 16.86 -23.63 -5.25
C ASN A 7 15.37 -23.46 -4.91
N LEU A 8 14.49 -23.87 -5.83
CA LEU A 8 13.05 -23.93 -5.59
C LEU A 8 12.69 -25.19 -4.79
N SER A 9 12.85 -25.11 -3.47
CA SER A 9 12.46 -26.19 -2.55
C SER A 9 10.95 -26.51 -2.65
N PRO A 10 10.52 -27.74 -2.36
CA PRO A 10 9.09 -28.08 -2.32
C PRO A 10 8.28 -27.19 -1.35
N GLY A 11 8.90 -26.81 -0.22
CA GLY A 11 8.32 -25.88 0.74
C GLY A 11 8.12 -24.49 0.15
N LEU A 12 9.11 -23.95 -0.56
CA LEU A 12 9.00 -22.67 -1.25
C LEU A 12 7.89 -22.68 -2.30
N LYS A 13 7.83 -23.72 -3.15
CA LYS A 13 6.76 -23.86 -4.14
C LYS A 13 5.38 -23.86 -3.49
N SER A 14 5.20 -24.61 -2.40
CA SER A 14 3.95 -24.62 -1.64
C SER A 14 3.60 -23.24 -1.07
N CYS A 15 4.62 -22.51 -0.59
CA CYS A 15 4.48 -21.15 -0.07
C CYS A 15 3.95 -20.18 -1.14
N LEU A 16 4.56 -20.20 -2.34
CA LEU A 16 4.15 -19.34 -3.46
C LEU A 16 2.70 -19.62 -3.90
N VAL A 17 2.32 -20.89 -4.03
CA VAL A 17 0.93 -21.27 -4.38
C VAL A 17 -0.08 -20.75 -3.35
N LYS A 18 0.25 -20.82 -2.05
CA LYS A 18 -0.63 -20.27 -1.01
C LYS A 18 -0.75 -18.76 -1.09
N ILE A 19 0.35 -18.06 -1.39
CA ILE A 19 0.34 -16.61 -1.61
C ILE A 19 -0.56 -16.26 -2.80
N ASP A 20 -0.50 -17.00 -3.90
CA ASP A 20 -1.37 -16.79 -5.07
C ASP A 20 -2.85 -16.95 -4.73
N ASN A 21 -3.19 -17.97 -3.93
CA ASN A 21 -4.55 -18.18 -3.44
C ASN A 21 -5.02 -17.01 -2.56
N PHE A 22 -4.22 -16.61 -1.56
CA PHE A 22 -4.56 -15.46 -0.72
C PHE A 22 -4.68 -14.16 -1.52
N ARG A 23 -3.79 -13.92 -2.49
CA ARG A 23 -3.86 -12.79 -3.40
C ARG A 23 -5.20 -12.76 -4.13
N SER A 24 -5.59 -13.89 -4.73
CA SER A 24 -6.85 -14.02 -5.46
C SER A 24 -8.04 -13.71 -4.56
N GLU A 25 -8.08 -14.29 -3.36
CA GLU A 25 -9.15 -14.05 -2.39
C GLU A 25 -9.21 -12.60 -1.91
N ILE A 26 -8.07 -11.98 -1.59
CA ILE A 26 -8.01 -10.57 -1.17
C ILE A 26 -8.54 -9.65 -2.28
N LEU A 27 -8.09 -9.85 -3.52
CA LEU A 27 -8.45 -8.99 -4.66
C LEU A 27 -9.91 -9.18 -5.12
N THR A 28 -10.48 -10.37 -4.92
CA THR A 28 -11.87 -10.67 -5.30
C THR A 28 -12.87 -10.37 -4.18
N THR A 29 -12.40 -10.14 -2.94
CA THR A 29 -13.28 -9.78 -1.83
C THR A 29 -13.81 -8.35 -2.01
N PRO A 30 -15.14 -8.15 -2.07
CA PRO A 30 -15.71 -6.81 -2.18
C PRO A 30 -15.49 -6.04 -0.88
N LEU A 31 -14.71 -4.95 -0.95
CA LEU A 31 -14.44 -4.07 0.18
C LEU A 31 -15.08 -2.70 -0.02
N PRO A 32 -15.83 -2.18 0.97
CA PRO A 32 -16.27 -0.79 0.95
C PRO A 32 -15.07 0.16 0.95
N PRO A 33 -15.10 1.28 0.20
CA PRO A 33 -14.01 2.26 0.15
C PRO A 33 -13.44 2.70 1.51
N ALA A 34 -14.29 2.95 2.51
CA ALA A 34 -13.85 3.33 3.85
C ALA A 34 -12.99 2.24 4.52
N ARG A 35 -13.40 0.97 4.39
CA ARG A 35 -12.66 -0.17 4.93
C ARG A 35 -11.36 -0.38 4.16
N LEU A 36 -11.39 -0.21 2.84
CA LEU A 36 -10.19 -0.26 2.01
C LEU A 36 -9.16 0.79 2.47
N MET A 37 -9.58 2.05 2.63
CA MET A 37 -8.72 3.14 3.10
C MET A 37 -8.17 2.88 4.51
N GLU A 38 -8.98 2.34 5.42
CA GLU A 38 -8.54 1.98 6.77
C GLU A 38 -7.43 0.92 6.73
N LEU A 39 -7.62 -0.14 5.95
CA LEU A 39 -6.63 -1.22 5.82
C LEU A 39 -5.35 -0.75 5.11
N GLN A 40 -5.49 0.06 4.04
CA GLN A 40 -4.34 0.69 3.38
C GLN A 40 -3.56 1.61 4.32
N TRP A 41 -4.26 2.37 5.17
CA TRP A 41 -3.62 3.21 6.18
C TRP A 41 -2.83 2.37 7.18
N LYS A 42 -3.40 1.26 7.66
CA LYS A 42 -2.70 0.31 8.54
C LYS A 42 -1.44 -0.25 7.89
N ALA A 43 -1.52 -0.71 6.64
CA ALA A 43 -0.36 -1.19 5.89
C ALA A 43 0.70 -0.10 5.71
N THR A 44 0.28 1.13 5.41
CA THR A 44 1.18 2.30 5.29
C THR A 44 1.90 2.59 6.62
N GLN A 45 1.22 2.49 7.76
CA GLN A 45 1.88 2.62 9.07
C GLN A 45 2.92 1.51 9.29
N GLY A 46 2.64 0.29 8.84
CA GLY A 46 3.62 -0.81 8.85
C GLY A 46 4.90 -0.44 8.11
N TYR A 47 4.80 0.12 6.90
CA TYR A 47 5.98 0.59 6.15
C TYR A 47 6.73 1.70 6.86
N LEU A 48 6.01 2.72 7.35
CA LEU A 48 6.61 3.86 8.03
C LEU A 48 7.35 3.45 9.31
N THR A 49 6.81 2.50 10.07
CA THR A 49 7.46 1.97 11.27
C THR A 49 8.69 1.15 10.91
N ALA A 50 8.58 0.27 9.91
CA ALA A 50 9.69 -0.57 9.45
C ALA A 50 10.88 0.26 8.93
N TRP A 51 10.61 1.39 8.27
CA TRP A 51 11.65 2.24 7.68
C TRP A 51 12.29 3.21 8.67
N GLY A 52 11.87 3.22 9.95
CA GLY A 52 12.42 4.10 10.99
C GLY A 52 11.71 5.46 11.14
N GLY A 53 10.46 5.56 10.68
CA GLY A 53 9.62 6.76 10.78
C GLY A 53 9.67 7.67 9.54
N ARG A 54 8.65 8.52 9.38
CA ARG A 54 8.49 9.43 8.21
C ARG A 54 9.73 10.27 7.91
N ARG A 55 10.39 10.81 8.95
CA ARG A 55 11.52 11.73 8.80
C ARG A 55 12.81 11.01 8.42
N ALA A 56 13.15 9.91 9.11
CA ALA A 56 14.33 9.12 8.78
C ALA A 56 14.21 8.44 7.41
N ALA A 57 13.01 7.99 7.03
CA ALA A 57 12.75 7.47 5.68
C ALA A 57 12.96 8.54 4.61
N LEU A 58 12.38 9.74 4.80
CA LEU A 58 12.55 10.86 3.85
C LEU A 58 13.99 11.38 3.80
N ASP A 59 14.71 11.38 4.92
CA ASP A 59 16.12 11.80 4.96
C ASP A 59 17.04 10.78 4.27
N ARG A 60 16.80 9.47 4.46
CA ARG A 60 17.49 8.39 3.73
C ARG A 60 17.19 8.43 2.24
N ILE A 61 15.94 8.69 1.87
CA ILE A 61 15.54 8.92 0.49
C ILE A 61 16.31 10.12 -0.06
N ARG A 62 16.20 11.29 0.57
CA ARG A 62 16.87 12.52 0.12
C ARG A 62 18.40 12.38 -0.01
N GLN A 63 19.06 11.63 0.87
CA GLN A 63 20.50 11.37 0.81
C GLN A 63 20.92 10.40 -0.32
N SER A 64 20.01 9.53 -0.78
CA SER A 64 20.30 8.53 -1.82
C SER A 64 20.08 9.02 -3.27
N TRP A 65 19.40 10.14 -3.45
CA TRP A 65 19.08 10.69 -4.78
C TRP A 65 20.26 11.39 -5.45
N THR A 66 21.38 11.55 -4.75
CA THR A 66 22.61 12.16 -5.27
C THR A 66 23.60 11.14 -5.84
N THR A 67 23.31 9.84 -5.76
CA THR A 67 24.19 8.78 -6.25
C THR A 67 23.54 8.12 -7.46
N ASP A 68 24.23 8.11 -8.60
CA ASP A 68 23.84 7.30 -9.75
C ASP A 68 23.54 5.86 -9.29
N LEU A 69 22.56 5.20 -9.95
CA LEU A 69 22.25 3.79 -9.68
C LEU A 69 23.59 3.02 -9.73
N PRO A 70 24.00 2.32 -8.67
CA PRO A 70 25.35 1.78 -8.57
C PRO A 70 25.66 0.92 -9.81
N ALA A 71 26.87 1.09 -10.34
CA ALA A 71 27.32 0.35 -11.52
C ALA A 71 27.12 -1.17 -11.31
N GLY A 72 26.46 -1.85 -12.25
CA GLY A 72 26.10 -3.27 -12.14
C GLY A 72 24.65 -3.58 -11.75
N THR A 73 23.77 -2.58 -11.75
CA THR A 73 22.32 -2.74 -11.51
C THR A 73 21.55 -3.24 -12.73
N THR A 74 21.98 -2.90 -13.95
CA THR A 74 21.33 -3.36 -15.20
C THR A 74 21.23 -4.87 -15.30
N PRO A 75 22.30 -5.66 -15.07
CA PRO A 75 22.20 -7.13 -15.12
C PRO A 75 21.24 -7.71 -14.07
N VAL A 76 21.13 -7.06 -12.90
CA VAL A 76 20.18 -7.48 -11.85
C VAL A 76 18.75 -7.22 -12.30
N LEU A 77 18.48 -6.05 -12.88
CA LEU A 77 17.15 -5.72 -13.40
C LEU A 77 16.76 -6.65 -14.56
N GLU A 78 17.68 -6.93 -15.48
CA GLU A 78 17.47 -7.90 -16.56
C GLU A 78 17.17 -9.30 -16.02
N TYR A 79 17.89 -9.75 -14.99
CA TYR A 79 17.61 -11.02 -14.32
C TYR A 79 16.23 -11.03 -13.65
N LEU A 80 15.88 -9.93 -12.96
CA LEU A 80 14.58 -9.79 -12.31
C LEU A 80 13.44 -9.78 -13.33
N ASP A 81 13.61 -9.15 -14.49
CA ASP A 81 12.62 -9.13 -15.57
C ASP A 81 12.56 -10.43 -16.39
N SER A 82 13.36 -11.45 -16.04
CA SER A 82 13.32 -12.76 -16.69
C SER A 82 11.92 -13.40 -16.64
N PRO A 83 11.46 -14.00 -17.75
CA PRO A 83 10.14 -14.61 -17.81
C PRO A 83 10.07 -15.82 -16.88
N GLY A 84 8.94 -15.96 -16.17
CA GLY A 84 8.68 -17.09 -15.28
C GLY A 84 9.14 -16.89 -13.83
N LEU A 85 9.86 -15.80 -13.51
CA LEU A 85 10.16 -15.49 -12.11
C LEU A 85 8.91 -14.95 -11.40
N HIS A 86 8.54 -15.61 -10.29
CA HIS A 86 7.38 -15.25 -9.50
C HIS A 86 7.59 -13.89 -8.79
N PRO A 87 6.58 -13.01 -8.68
CA PRO A 87 6.74 -11.65 -8.13
C PRO A 87 7.30 -11.58 -6.71
N ILE A 88 6.96 -12.54 -5.86
CA ILE A 88 7.55 -12.66 -4.51
C ILE A 88 9.05 -12.94 -4.58
N LEU A 89 9.51 -13.73 -5.54
CA LEU A 89 10.93 -14.01 -5.74
C LEU A 89 11.65 -12.79 -6.32
N GLN A 90 11.03 -12.10 -7.28
CA GLN A 90 11.53 -10.82 -7.80
C GLN A 90 11.71 -9.80 -6.66
N ALA A 91 10.70 -9.66 -5.80
CA ALA A 91 10.74 -8.79 -4.65
C ALA A 91 11.83 -9.17 -3.64
N ALA A 92 11.98 -10.47 -3.34
CA ALA A 92 13.03 -10.97 -2.46
C ALA A 92 14.43 -10.66 -3.00
N ILE A 93 14.67 -10.96 -4.29
CA ILE A 93 15.97 -10.72 -4.94
C ILE A 93 16.27 -9.23 -5.01
N ALA A 94 15.29 -8.40 -5.38
CA ALA A 94 15.43 -6.95 -5.39
C ALA A 94 15.78 -6.40 -4.00
N HIS A 95 15.12 -6.88 -2.95
CA HIS A 95 15.39 -6.42 -1.59
C HIS A 95 16.84 -6.68 -1.16
N LEU A 96 17.42 -7.79 -1.63
CA LEU A 96 18.82 -8.15 -1.35
C LEU A 96 19.82 -7.43 -2.25
N ALA A 97 19.47 -7.21 -3.52
CA ALA A 97 20.38 -6.66 -4.52
C ALA A 97 20.55 -5.13 -4.44
N PHE A 98 19.57 -4.44 -3.86
CA PHE A 98 19.60 -2.99 -3.67
C PHE A 98 19.94 -2.62 -2.22
N VAL A 99 20.47 -1.42 -2.04
CA VAL A 99 20.71 -0.84 -0.71
C VAL A 99 19.56 0.11 -0.33
N PRO A 100 19.28 0.32 0.97
CA PRO A 100 18.33 1.35 1.39
C PRO A 100 18.62 2.72 0.76
N PRO A 101 17.58 3.46 0.34
CA PRO A 101 16.16 3.15 0.45
C PRO A 101 15.63 2.22 -0.65
N TYR A 102 16.39 1.99 -1.73
CA TYR A 102 15.94 1.24 -2.91
C TYR A 102 15.61 -0.22 -2.59
N SER A 103 16.30 -0.81 -1.60
CA SER A 103 15.97 -2.14 -1.07
C SER A 103 14.51 -2.26 -0.62
N TYR A 104 13.87 -1.17 -0.21
CA TYR A 104 12.46 -1.18 0.20
C TYR A 104 11.51 -0.74 -0.92
N LEU A 105 11.96 0.10 -1.84
CA LEU A 105 11.12 0.67 -2.91
C LEU A 105 11.03 -0.23 -4.14
N VAL A 106 12.15 -0.80 -4.58
CA VAL A 106 12.20 -1.63 -5.79
C VAL A 106 11.33 -2.90 -5.65
N PRO A 107 11.34 -3.64 -4.52
CA PRO A 107 10.44 -4.77 -4.34
C PRO A 107 8.97 -4.39 -4.51
N GLN A 108 8.56 -3.22 -4.00
CA GLN A 108 7.18 -2.74 -4.10
C GLN A 108 6.75 -2.53 -5.55
N VAL A 109 7.66 -2.06 -6.41
CA VAL A 109 7.37 -1.91 -7.85
C VAL A 109 7.06 -3.26 -8.49
N TYR A 110 7.85 -4.29 -8.19
CA TYR A 110 7.62 -5.65 -8.72
C TYR A 110 6.32 -6.26 -8.20
N LEU A 111 6.01 -6.07 -6.92
CA LEU A 111 4.74 -6.51 -6.34
C LEU A 111 3.56 -5.79 -6.99
N HIS A 112 3.60 -4.46 -7.05
CA HIS A 112 2.52 -3.63 -7.57
C HIS A 112 2.23 -3.89 -9.05
N ARG A 113 3.27 -3.99 -9.89
CA ARG A 113 3.15 -4.23 -11.34
C ARG A 113 2.34 -5.49 -11.68
N ARG A 114 2.35 -6.50 -10.80
CA ARG A 114 1.58 -7.75 -10.98
C ARG A 114 0.43 -7.92 -9.97
N GLY A 115 0.10 -6.88 -9.21
CA GLY A 115 -0.99 -6.87 -8.23
C GLY A 115 -0.74 -7.76 -6.99
N TYR A 116 0.52 -7.98 -6.63
CA TYR A 116 0.96 -8.66 -5.40
C TYR A 116 1.17 -7.69 -4.23
N ASP A 117 0.89 -6.41 -4.42
CA ASP A 117 0.73 -5.45 -3.32
C ASP A 117 -0.72 -5.43 -2.78
N CYS A 118 -1.65 -6.09 -3.49
CA CYS A 118 -3.08 -6.15 -3.21
C CYS A 118 -3.69 -4.76 -3.00
N HIS A 119 -3.46 -3.81 -3.92
CA HIS A 119 -3.87 -2.40 -3.77
C HIS A 119 -3.28 -1.73 -2.52
N GLY A 120 -2.03 -2.02 -2.19
CA GLY A 120 -1.34 -1.50 -1.00
C GLY A 120 -1.84 -2.06 0.33
N LEU A 121 -2.56 -3.19 0.34
CA LEU A 121 -3.08 -3.83 1.56
C LEU A 121 -2.07 -4.77 2.24
N VAL A 122 -1.02 -5.18 1.54
CA VAL A 122 0.01 -6.08 2.08
C VAL A 122 1.25 -5.27 2.44
N CYS A 123 1.74 -5.46 3.68
CA CYS A 123 2.99 -4.89 4.18
C CYS A 123 3.94 -5.99 4.63
N ILE A 124 4.86 -6.41 3.74
CA ILE A 124 5.85 -7.44 4.08
C ILE A 124 6.81 -6.91 5.18
N ASP A 125 7.12 -5.62 5.14
CA ASP A 125 8.17 -5.03 5.96
C ASP A 125 7.91 -5.03 7.46
N GLU A 126 6.65 -5.11 7.88
CA GLU A 126 6.30 -5.27 9.29
C GLU A 126 6.85 -6.59 9.87
N PHE A 127 7.06 -7.60 9.02
CA PHE A 127 7.66 -8.87 9.44
C PHE A 127 9.12 -8.70 9.89
N TRP A 128 9.88 -7.80 9.26
CA TRP A 128 11.29 -7.56 9.61
C TRP A 128 11.43 -7.05 11.04
N LEU A 129 10.52 -6.17 11.47
CA LEU A 129 10.55 -5.60 12.82
C LEU A 129 10.40 -6.65 13.91
N LYS A 130 9.49 -7.62 13.70
CA LYS A 130 9.25 -8.72 14.63
C LYS A 130 10.37 -9.76 14.62
N ASN A 131 11.15 -9.83 13.54
CA ASN A 131 12.18 -10.84 13.29
C ASN A 131 13.55 -10.19 13.00
N ARG A 132 13.87 -9.10 13.72
CA ARG A 132 15.00 -8.21 13.39
C ARG A 132 16.34 -8.94 13.37
N ASP A 133 16.58 -9.81 14.34
CA ASP A 133 17.85 -10.52 14.48
C ASP A 133 18.07 -11.47 13.31
N THR A 134 17.09 -12.33 13.01
CA THR A 134 17.12 -13.24 11.85
C THR A 134 17.25 -12.48 10.54
N TYR A 135 16.47 -11.40 10.35
CA TYR A 135 16.56 -10.55 9.18
C TYR A 135 17.98 -9.99 9.00
N SER A 136 18.56 -9.40 10.05
CA SER A 136 19.91 -8.83 9.99
C SER A 136 20.99 -9.88 9.72
N GLN A 137 20.89 -11.05 10.36
CA GLN A 137 21.82 -12.17 10.17
C GLN A 137 21.78 -12.68 8.73
N LEU A 138 20.59 -12.83 8.15
CA LEU A 138 20.43 -13.28 6.76
C LEU A 138 21.00 -12.25 5.78
N LEU A 139 20.78 -10.96 5.99
CA LEU A 139 21.39 -9.93 5.14
C LEU A 139 22.92 -9.99 5.16
N THR A 140 23.52 -10.15 6.35
CA THR A 140 24.98 -10.27 6.49
C THR A 140 25.50 -11.57 5.86
N THR A 141 24.82 -12.69 6.07
CA THR A 141 25.24 -14.01 5.54
C THR A 141 25.18 -14.05 4.02
N ASN A 142 24.14 -13.45 3.42
CA ASN A 142 23.97 -13.45 1.97
C ASN A 142 24.90 -12.49 1.23
N ALA A 143 25.58 -11.58 1.93
CA ALA A 143 26.62 -10.76 1.33
C ALA A 143 27.85 -11.58 0.90
N THR A 144 28.11 -12.73 1.54
CA THR A 144 29.26 -13.60 1.28
C THR A 144 28.88 -15.01 0.80
N SER A 145 27.59 -15.37 0.87
CA SER A 145 27.09 -16.67 0.42
C SER A 145 27.11 -16.85 -1.10
N THR A 146 27.32 -18.08 -1.55
CA THR A 146 27.20 -18.49 -2.96
C THR A 146 25.76 -18.75 -3.38
N SER A 147 24.82 -18.86 -2.44
CA SER A 147 23.39 -19.07 -2.71
C SER A 147 22.51 -18.25 -1.77
N ILE A 148 21.43 -17.71 -2.33
CA ILE A 148 20.44 -16.89 -1.61
C ILE A 148 19.20 -17.68 -1.19
N THR A 149 19.25 -19.02 -1.24
CA THR A 149 18.09 -19.89 -0.98
C THR A 149 17.44 -19.61 0.39
N GLN A 150 18.24 -19.49 1.45
CA GLN A 150 17.73 -19.20 2.80
C GLN A 150 17.02 -17.85 2.88
N TRP A 151 17.55 -16.83 2.18
CA TRP A 151 16.92 -15.52 2.12
C TRP A 151 15.57 -15.57 1.39
N VAL A 152 15.54 -16.22 0.24
CA VAL A 152 14.32 -16.35 -0.57
C VAL A 152 13.24 -17.13 0.20
N ASP A 153 13.61 -18.21 0.90
CA ASP A 153 12.70 -18.96 1.77
C ASP A 153 12.15 -18.10 2.89
N PHE A 154 13.01 -17.35 3.59
CA PHE A 154 12.61 -16.44 4.66
C PHE A 154 11.66 -15.34 4.15
N TYR A 155 11.99 -14.72 3.02
CA TYR A 155 11.16 -13.66 2.42
C TYR A 155 9.79 -14.21 2.00
N ALA A 156 9.74 -15.39 1.38
CA ALA A 156 8.49 -16.02 1.00
C ALA A 156 7.62 -16.36 2.22
N GLN A 157 8.22 -16.83 3.33
CA GLN A 157 7.50 -17.06 4.58
C GLN A 157 6.96 -15.76 5.20
N ALA A 158 7.76 -14.68 5.17
CA ALA A 158 7.34 -13.36 5.60
C ALA A 158 6.14 -12.86 4.78
N ALA A 159 6.21 -13.02 3.45
CA ALA A 159 5.11 -12.70 2.55
C ALA A 159 3.86 -13.53 2.88
N LEU A 160 3.98 -14.86 2.97
CA LEU A 160 2.85 -15.75 3.28
C LEU A 160 2.16 -15.37 4.59
N TYR A 161 2.95 -15.06 5.63
CA TYR A 161 2.42 -14.60 6.91
C TYR A 161 1.60 -13.31 6.76
N GLN A 162 2.14 -12.32 6.04
CA GLN A 162 1.46 -11.03 5.86
C GLN A 162 0.22 -11.14 4.96
N TYR A 163 0.26 -11.95 3.92
CA TYR A 163 -0.90 -12.26 3.10
C TYR A 163 -2.01 -12.93 3.92
N ALA A 164 -1.68 -13.89 4.79
CA ALA A 164 -2.66 -14.52 5.66
C ALA A 164 -3.28 -13.52 6.66
N LEU A 165 -2.49 -12.58 7.19
CA LEU A 165 -3.02 -11.52 8.05
C LEU A 165 -3.94 -10.57 7.28
N THR A 166 -3.53 -10.13 6.09
CA THR A 166 -4.34 -9.24 5.24
C THR A 166 -5.64 -9.93 4.84
N GLN A 167 -5.60 -11.19 4.41
CA GLN A 167 -6.79 -11.98 4.08
C GLN A 167 -7.77 -12.04 5.26
N ARG A 168 -7.27 -12.36 6.47
CA ARG A 168 -8.11 -12.35 7.68
C ARG A 168 -8.72 -10.97 7.96
N ALA A 169 -7.95 -9.89 7.78
CA ALA A 169 -8.43 -8.53 8.03
C ALA A 169 -9.50 -8.07 7.02
N VAL A 170 -9.38 -8.55 5.78
CA VAL A 170 -10.30 -8.30 4.66
C VAL A 170 -11.60 -9.10 4.84
N LEU A 171 -11.52 -10.37 5.26
CA LEU A 171 -12.68 -11.22 5.52
C LEU A 171 -13.36 -10.97 6.87
N ALA A 172 -12.66 -10.30 7.80
CA ALA A 172 -13.22 -10.00 9.11
C ALA A 172 -14.47 -9.12 8.97
N PRO A 173 -15.59 -9.48 9.63
CA PRO A 173 -16.77 -8.64 9.65
C PRO A 173 -16.40 -7.27 10.22
N SER A 174 -16.78 -6.21 9.50
CA SER A 174 -16.53 -4.85 9.96
C SER A 174 -17.22 -4.66 11.31
N THR A 175 -16.46 -4.44 12.38
CA THR A 175 -17.01 -4.15 13.73
C THR A 175 -17.77 -2.83 13.73
N GLU A 176 -17.54 -1.99 12.73
CA GLU A 176 -18.43 -0.91 12.37
C GLU A 176 -19.57 -1.46 11.50
N SER A 177 -20.70 -1.77 12.13
CA SER A 177 -21.97 -1.83 11.39
C SER A 177 -22.12 -0.53 10.61
N PRO A 178 -22.29 -0.54 9.27
CA PRO A 178 -22.48 0.69 8.51
C PRO A 178 -23.92 1.20 8.67
N LYS A 179 -24.40 1.33 9.91
CA LYS A 179 -25.61 2.10 10.22
C LYS A 179 -25.24 3.58 10.15
N GLY A 180 -25.15 4.11 8.93
CA GLY A 180 -25.09 5.56 8.68
C GLY A 180 -23.99 6.08 7.75
N LEU A 181 -23.05 5.24 7.30
CA LEU A 181 -22.01 5.65 6.33
C LEU A 181 -22.54 5.77 4.89
N TRP A 182 -23.53 4.95 4.50
CA TRP A 182 -24.02 4.87 3.11
C TRP A 182 -25.42 5.44 2.89
N SER A 183 -26.17 5.81 3.93
CA SER A 183 -27.43 6.54 3.74
C SER A 183 -27.14 8.02 3.55
N LEU A 184 -26.57 8.36 2.40
CA LEU A 184 -26.57 9.75 1.96
C LEU A 184 -28.02 10.20 1.86
N SER A 185 -28.35 11.33 2.49
CA SER A 185 -29.65 11.96 2.26
C SER A 185 -29.77 12.32 0.77
N ASP A 186 -30.99 12.41 0.25
CA ASP A 186 -31.17 12.75 -1.17
C ASP A 186 -30.53 14.09 -1.53
N ARG A 187 -30.48 15.03 -0.58
CA ARG A 187 -29.73 16.29 -0.70
C ARG A 187 -28.23 16.11 -0.93
N GLN A 188 -27.61 15.17 -0.21
CA GLN A 188 -26.18 14.86 -0.35
C GLN A 188 -25.89 14.13 -1.67
N LYS A 189 -26.82 13.28 -2.15
CA LYS A 189 -26.74 12.67 -3.48
C LYS A 189 -26.80 13.72 -4.59
N THR A 190 -27.74 14.67 -4.50
CA THR A 190 -27.86 15.78 -5.44
C THR A 190 -26.58 16.62 -5.51
N LEU A 191 -25.90 16.83 -4.38
CA LEU A 191 -24.61 17.52 -4.34
C LEU A 191 -23.51 16.75 -5.08
N LEU A 192 -23.45 15.42 -4.93
CA LEU A 192 -22.47 14.58 -5.64
C LEU A 192 -22.69 14.60 -7.14
N THR A 193 -23.94 14.47 -7.59
CA THR A 193 -24.29 14.56 -9.02
C THR A 193 -23.90 15.91 -9.60
N ARG A 194 -24.07 17.00 -8.83
CA ARG A 194 -23.67 18.34 -9.30
C ARG A 194 -22.16 18.48 -9.49
N LEU A 195 -21.37 17.72 -8.74
CA LEU A 195 -19.90 17.74 -8.72
C LEU A 195 -19.26 16.64 -9.59
N GLU A 196 -20.03 15.97 -10.45
CA GLU A 196 -19.48 14.95 -11.37
C GLU A 196 -18.63 15.52 -12.49
N ALA A 197 -18.86 16.78 -12.87
CA ALA A 197 -18.08 17.42 -13.92
C ALA A 197 -16.63 17.68 -13.46
N PRO A 198 -15.61 17.34 -14.29
CA PRO A 198 -14.21 17.61 -13.97
C PRO A 198 -13.97 19.09 -13.67
N GLY A 199 -13.23 19.39 -12.59
CA GLY A 199 -12.92 20.77 -12.16
C GLY A 199 -14.09 21.52 -11.51
N SER A 200 -15.24 20.86 -11.31
CA SER A 200 -16.35 21.48 -10.60
C SER A 200 -16.06 21.63 -9.10
N SER A 201 -16.44 22.79 -8.57
CA SER A 201 -16.33 23.11 -7.15
C SER A 201 -17.62 23.71 -6.64
N ILE A 202 -17.84 23.60 -5.33
CA ILE A 202 -19.00 24.19 -4.68
C ILE A 202 -18.63 24.84 -3.35
N THR A 203 -19.18 26.02 -3.12
CA THR A 203 -19.09 26.76 -1.86
C THR A 203 -20.34 26.54 -1.02
N ASN A 204 -20.24 26.80 0.28
CA ASN A 204 -21.39 26.72 1.19
C ASN A 204 -22.57 27.59 0.70
N ARG A 205 -22.29 28.82 0.20
CA ARG A 205 -23.33 29.71 -0.33
C ARG A 205 -24.04 29.15 -1.57
N GLN A 206 -23.33 28.42 -2.42
CA GLN A 206 -23.93 27.75 -3.58
C GLN A 206 -24.80 26.57 -3.15
N VAL A 207 -24.36 25.79 -2.15
CA VAL A 207 -25.17 24.70 -1.55
C VAL A 207 -26.48 25.23 -0.97
N GLN A 208 -26.43 26.33 -0.20
CA GLN A 208 -27.62 26.98 0.37
C GLN A 208 -28.64 27.34 -0.70
N LYS A 209 -28.18 27.93 -1.82
CA LYS A 209 -29.05 28.31 -2.94
C LYS A 209 -29.62 27.09 -3.67
N LEU A 210 -28.78 26.09 -3.94
CA LEU A 210 -29.16 24.89 -4.69
C LEU A 210 -30.22 24.07 -3.94
N LEU A 211 -30.03 23.86 -2.64
CA LEU A 211 -30.88 23.00 -1.83
C LEU A 211 -31.93 23.76 -1.00
N LYS A 212 -31.93 25.10 -1.07
CA LYS A 212 -32.80 25.98 -0.27
C LYS A 212 -32.73 25.68 1.23
N ILE A 213 -31.52 25.59 1.76
CA ILE A 213 -31.25 25.27 3.18
C ILE A 213 -30.47 26.38 3.88
N SER A 214 -30.50 26.37 5.20
CA SER A 214 -29.71 27.31 6.03
C SER A 214 -28.20 27.09 5.85
N GLN A 215 -27.41 28.14 6.14
CA GLN A 215 -25.95 28.08 6.16
C GLN A 215 -25.41 26.99 7.09
N ILE A 216 -26.02 26.81 8.26
CA ILE A 216 -25.60 25.82 9.25
C ILE A 216 -25.86 24.40 8.72
N THR A 217 -27.02 24.16 8.10
CA THR A 217 -27.36 22.87 7.49
C THR A 217 -26.40 22.54 6.34
N ALA A 218 -26.12 23.51 5.46
CA ALA A 218 -25.16 23.34 4.37
C ALA A 218 -23.75 23.05 4.90
N SER A 219 -23.32 23.73 5.97
CA SER A 219 -22.02 23.50 6.61
C SER A 219 -21.91 22.09 7.17
N ARG A 220 -22.97 21.63 7.85
CA ARG A 220 -23.04 20.27 8.42
C ARG A 220 -23.00 19.19 7.34
N ASP A 221 -23.76 19.36 6.25
CA ASP A 221 -23.77 18.41 5.14
C ASP A 221 -22.40 18.35 4.44
N LEU A 222 -21.79 19.50 4.15
CA LEU A 222 -20.45 19.57 3.54
C LEU A 222 -19.37 18.98 4.46
N SER A 223 -19.42 19.28 5.76
CA SER A 223 -18.46 18.76 6.74
C SER A 223 -18.60 17.26 6.91
N LYS A 224 -19.84 16.75 6.93
CA LYS A 224 -20.12 15.31 6.95
C LYS A 224 -19.56 14.64 5.69
N MET A 225 -19.87 15.16 4.50
CA MET A 225 -19.35 14.61 3.24
C MET A 225 -17.82 14.67 3.14
N ALA A 226 -17.19 15.71 3.66
CA ALA A 226 -15.73 15.80 3.74
C ALA A 226 -15.15 14.77 4.73
N SER A 227 -15.75 14.60 5.91
CA SER A 227 -15.33 13.59 6.90
C SER A 227 -15.50 12.15 6.39
N LEU A 228 -16.47 11.93 5.48
CA LEU A 228 -16.69 10.66 4.81
C LEU A 228 -15.75 10.44 3.61
N GLY A 229 -14.87 11.39 3.31
CA GLY A 229 -13.96 11.29 2.16
C GLY A 229 -14.67 11.37 0.81
N LEU A 230 -15.83 12.03 0.72
CA LEU A 230 -16.55 12.23 -0.54
C LEU A 230 -16.20 13.58 -1.20
N LEU A 231 -15.67 14.53 -0.42
CA LEU A 231 -15.29 15.87 -0.86
C LEU A 231 -13.94 16.27 -0.25
N PHE A 232 -13.13 17.01 -1.00
CA PHE A 232 -11.98 17.75 -0.49
C PHE A 232 -12.36 19.19 -0.20
N ALA A 233 -12.05 19.67 1.00
CA ALA A 233 -12.16 21.09 1.37
C ALA A 233 -10.87 21.83 1.00
N HIS A 234 -11.03 22.96 0.31
CA HIS A 234 -9.94 23.83 -0.12
C HIS A 234 -10.12 25.22 0.47
N GLY A 235 -9.02 25.85 0.91
CA GLY A 235 -9.04 27.18 1.49
C GLY A 235 -9.34 27.19 3.00
N HIS A 236 -9.39 28.39 3.59
CA HIS A 236 -9.60 28.61 5.02
C HIS A 236 -10.65 29.69 5.28
N GLY A 237 -11.43 29.54 6.35
CA GLY A 237 -12.42 30.53 6.79
C GLY A 237 -13.53 30.80 5.77
N ARG A 238 -13.59 32.04 5.25
CA ARG A 238 -14.64 32.48 4.32
C ARG A 238 -14.40 32.07 2.86
N SER A 239 -13.20 31.60 2.54
CA SER A 239 -12.80 31.20 1.18
C SER A 239 -12.84 29.70 0.97
N VAL A 240 -13.59 28.96 1.79
CA VAL A 240 -13.67 27.50 1.70
C VAL A 240 -14.59 27.07 0.56
N TYR A 241 -14.05 26.23 -0.33
CA TYR A 241 -14.81 25.55 -1.38
C TYR A 241 -14.49 24.06 -1.38
N TYR A 242 -15.38 23.26 -1.97
CA TYR A 242 -15.29 21.81 -1.95
C TYR A 242 -15.24 21.25 -3.37
N THR A 243 -14.39 20.28 -3.62
CA THR A 243 -14.34 19.51 -4.87
C THR A 243 -14.59 18.04 -4.58
N ARG A 244 -15.05 17.29 -5.59
CA ARG A 244 -15.10 15.82 -5.52
C ARG A 244 -13.67 15.26 -5.57
N ILE A 245 -13.45 14.11 -4.92
CA ILE A 245 -12.22 13.30 -5.08
C ILE A 245 -12.14 12.77 -6.51
#